data_AF-A0AAW8R0G2-F1
#
_entry.id   AF-A0AAW8R0G2-F1
#
_cell.length_a   1.000
_cell.length_b   1.000
_cell.length_c   1.000
_cell.angle_alpha   90.00
_cell.angle_beta   90.00
_cell.angle_gamma   90.00
#
_symmetry.space_group_name_H-M   'P 1'
#
loop_
_entity.id
_entity.type
_entity.pdbx_description
1 polymer ?
#
loop_
_entity_poly.entity_id
_entity_poly.type
_entity_poly.pdbx_seq_one_letter_code
_entity_poly.pdbx_strand_id
1 'polypeptide(L)' 'MKIDSLTTNEKVVLAQQLWDSVVANEDSLEVSANQKAELGRRVSEFESDGNTGNPWASVKTRILNK' A
#
# COMPACT_ATOMS: atom_id res chain seq x y z
N MET A 1 19.31 -16.43 -7.70
CA MET A 1 18.13 -17.31 -7.64
C MET A 1 17.27 -17.03 -8.87
N LYS A 2 16.93 -18.02 -9.70
CA LYS A 2 16.10 -17.77 -10.89
C LYS A 2 14.64 -17.69 -10.47
N ILE A 3 14.13 -16.47 -10.24
CA ILE A 3 12.72 -16.24 -9.89
C ILE A 3 11.77 -16.83 -10.96
N ASP A 4 12.24 -16.92 -12.20
CA ASP A 4 11.46 -17.44 -13.33
C ASP A 4 11.11 -18.92 -13.22
N SER A 5 11.89 -19.72 -12.48
CA SER A 5 11.61 -21.15 -12.29
C SER A 5 10.63 -21.46 -11.17
N LEU A 6 10.16 -20.44 -10.43
CA LEU A 6 9.22 -20.61 -9.35
C LEU A 6 7.79 -20.74 -9.88
N THR A 7 7.01 -21.64 -9.27
CA THR A 7 5.56 -21.67 -9.42
C THR A 7 4.93 -20.38 -8.88
N THR A 8 3.68 -20.11 -9.26
CA THR A 8 2.94 -18.94 -8.75
C THR A 8 2.88 -18.91 -7.22
N ASN A 9 2.65 -20.06 -6.58
CA ASN A 9 2.58 -20.15 -5.12
C ASN A 9 3.93 -19.82 -4.46
N GLU A 10 5.03 -20.35 -5.01
CA GLU A 10 6.38 -20.04 -4.50
C GLU A 10 6.75 -18.58 -4.69
N LYS A 11 6.29 -17.94 -5.78
CA LYS A 11 6.46 -16.50 -5.98
C LYS A 11 5.70 -15.67 -4.95
N VAL A 12 4.49 -16.09 -4.58
CA VAL A 12 3.69 -15.42 -3.53
C VAL A 12 4.40 -15.55 -2.17
N VAL A 13 4.87 -16.75 -1.83
CA VAL A 13 5.61 -16.97 -0.57
C VAL A 13 6.89 -16.14 -0.55
N LEU A 14 7.64 -16.11 -1.65
CA LEU A 14 8.85 -15.30 -1.77
C LEU A 14 8.55 -13.80 -1.65
N ALA A 15 7.47 -13.31 -2.26
CA ALA A 15 7.06 -11.92 -2.14
C ALA A 15 6.74 -11.56 -0.69
N GLN A 16 6.04 -12.44 0.05
CA GLN A 16 5.78 -12.25 1.48
C GLN A 16 7.07 -12.22 2.29
N GLN A 17 7.98 -13.17 2.07
CA GLN A 17 9.26 -13.23 2.79
C GLN A 17 10.12 -11.99 2.54
N LEU A 18 10.15 -11.51 1.30
CA LEU A 18 10.83 -10.27 0.94
C LEU A 18 10.18 -9.07 1.66
N TRP A 19 8.85 -9.02 1.69
CA TRP A 19 8.12 -7.97 2.39
C TRP A 19 8.42 -7.98 3.90
N ASP A 20 8.39 -9.15 4.54
CA ASP A 20 8.70 -9.31 5.96
C ASP A 20 10.15 -8.91 6.28
N SER A 21 11.08 -9.14 5.35
CA SER A 21 12.49 -8.74 5.51
C SER A 21 12.71 -7.23 5.51
N VAL A 22 11.83 -6.47 4.83
CA VAL A 22 11.87 -5.00 4.83
C VAL A 22 11.38 -4.47 6.19
N VAL A 23 10.31 -5.07 6.74
CA VAL A 23 9.77 -4.71 8.06
C VAL A 23 10.81 -4.94 9.16
N ALA A 24 11.62 -6.01 9.07
CA ALA A 24 12.69 -6.27 10.03
C ALA A 24 13.77 -5.16 10.09
N ASN A 25 13.81 -4.25 9.11
CA ASN A 25 14.73 -3.11 9.05
C ASN A 25 13.97 -1.76 9.04
N GLU A 26 12.74 -1.72 9.57
CA GLU A 26 11.87 -0.53 9.56
C GLU A 26 12.56 0.72 10.13
N ASP A 27 13.37 0.56 11.18
CA ASP A 27 14.12 1.65 11.83
C ASP A 27 15.14 2.34 10.90
N SER A 28 15.48 1.74 9.76
CA SER A 28 16.40 2.34 8.77
C SER A 28 15.73 3.34 7.81
N LEU A 29 14.40 3.38 7.79
CA LEU A 29 13.62 4.22 6.87
C LEU A 29 12.97 5.38 7.61
N GLU A 30 13.79 6.36 8.00
CA GLU A 30 13.31 7.59 8.61
C GLU A 30 12.37 8.37 7.68
N VAL A 31 11.14 8.59 8.13
CA VAL A 31 10.21 9.48 7.44
C VAL A 31 10.68 10.92 7.64
N SER A 32 11.09 11.57 6.54
CA SER A 32 11.59 12.95 6.57
C SER A 32 10.55 13.92 7.12
N ALA A 33 11.01 15.05 7.66
CA ALA A 33 10.12 16.10 8.18
C ALA A 33 9.10 16.58 7.13
N ASN A 34 9.52 16.68 5.87
CA ASN A 34 8.64 17.09 4.76
C ASN A 34 7.54 16.05 4.49
N GLN A 35 7.86 14.76 4.56
CA GLN A 35 6.86 13.69 4.41
C GLN A 35 5.87 13.68 5.59
N LYS A 36 6.36 13.87 6.83
CA LYS A 36 5.49 14.01 8.02
C LYS A 36 4.54 15.20 7.90
N ALA A 37 5.04 16.35 7.42
CA ALA A 37 4.23 17.54 7.20
C ALA A 37 3.14 17.32 6.14
N GLU A 38 3.48 16.66 5.03
CA GLU A 38 2.51 16.33 3.98
C GLU A 38 1.44 15.34 4.46
N LEU A 39 1.82 14.32 5.24
CA LEU A 39 0.86 13.41 5.85
C LEU A 39 -0.08 14.16 6.79
N GLY A 40 0.44 15.05 7.64
CA GLY A 40 -0.36 15.90 8.51
C GLY A 40 -1.36 16.76 7.73
N ARG A 41 -0.92 17.42 6.64
CA ARG A 41 -1.78 18.22 5.77
C ARG A 41 -2.94 17.40 5.20
N ARG A 42 -2.66 16.20 4.69
CA ARG A 42 -3.69 15.31 4.12
C ARG A 42 -4.70 14.83 5.16
N VAL A 43 -4.25 14.54 6.38
CA VAL A 43 -5.15 14.13 7.47
C VAL A 43 -6.09 15.28 7.82
N SER A 44 -5.57 16.50 7.99
CA SER A 44 -6.40 17.68 8.25
C SER A 44 -7.38 17.99 7.12
N GLU A 45 -6.97 17.81 5.87
CA GLU A 45 -7.88 17.97 4.72
C GLU A 45 -9.01 16.93 4.73
N PHE A 46 -8.69 15.66 5.01
CA PHE A 46 -9.69 14.60 5.13
C PHE A 46 -10.64 14.82 6.30
N GLU A 47 -10.14 15.25 7.46
CA GLU A 47 -10.97 15.58 8.62
C GLU A 47 -11.92 16.76 8.32
N SER A 48 -11.48 17.71 7.49
CA SER A 48 -12.29 18.84 7.07
C SER A 48 -13.29 18.49 5.97
N ASP A 49 -12.94 17.63 5.02
CA ASP A 49 -13.81 17.26 3.89
C ASP A 49 -14.81 16.15 4.23
N GLY A 50 -14.47 15.29 5.21
CA GLY A 50 -15.27 14.14 5.66
C GLY A 50 -15.55 13.10 4.56
N ASN A 51 -14.86 13.17 3.43
CA ASN A 51 -15.18 12.39 2.24
C ASN A 51 -14.47 11.03 2.28
N THR A 52 -15.21 10.01 2.70
CA THR A 52 -14.71 8.62 2.77
C THR A 52 -14.53 7.96 1.40
N GLY A 53 -14.75 8.69 0.31
CA GLY A 53 -14.70 8.15 -1.05
C GLY A 53 -15.84 7.19 -1.34
N ASN A 54 -15.68 6.44 -2.44
CA ASN A 54 -16.69 5.46 -2.86
C ASN A 54 -16.34 4.08 -2.31
N PRO A 55 -17.33 3.34 -1.75
CA PRO A 55 -17.13 1.94 -1.39
C PRO A 55 -16.62 1.12 -2.57
N TRP A 56 -15.74 0.16 -2.28
CA TRP A 56 -15.15 -0.69 -3.31
C TRP A 56 -16.21 -1.39 -4.18
N ALA A 57 -17.31 -1.86 -3.58
CA ALA A 57 -18.42 -2.47 -4.31
C ALA A 57 -18.97 -1.54 -5.42
N SER A 58 -19.20 -0.26 -5.09
CA SER A 58 -19.68 0.75 -6.05
C SER A 58 -18.68 1.01 -7.18
N VAL A 59 -17.39 1.08 -6.85
CA VAL A 59 -16.32 1.25 -7.84
C VAL A 59 -16.22 0.03 -8.75
N LYS A 60 -16.25 -1.18 -8.17
CA LYS A 60 -16.18 -2.44 -8.90
C LYS A 60 -17.34 -2.59 -9.89
N THR A 61 -18.57 -2.32 -9.44
CA THR A 61 -19.75 -2.32 -10.31
C THR A 61 -19.60 -1.35 -11.47
N ARG A 62 -19.12 -0.13 -11.23
CA ARG A 62 -18.87 0.87 -12.28
C ARG A 62 -17.84 0.43 -13.31
N ILE A 63 -16.79 -0.29 -12.89
CA ILE A 63 -15.72 -0.76 -13.80
C ILE A 63 -16.19 -1.95 -14.64
N LEU A 64 -16.96 -2.87 -14.05
CA LEU A 64 -17.39 -4.11 -14.70
C LEU A 64 -18.63 -3.96 -15.58
N ASN A 65 -19.45 -2.92 -15.35
CA ASN A 65 -20.63 -2.62 -16.18
C ASN A 65 -20.29 -1.76 -17.42
N LYS A 66 -19.07 -1.88 -17.95
CA LYS A 66 -18.64 -1.23 -19.19
C LYS A 66 -18.68 -2.20 -20.37
#